data_AF-A0A482ARP4-F1
#
_entry.id   AF-A0A482ARP4-F1
#
_cell.length_a   1.000
_cell.length_b   1.000
_cell.length_c   1.000
_cell.angle_alpha   90.00
_cell.angle_beta   90.00
_cell.angle_gamma   90.00
#
_symmetry.space_group_name_H-M   'P 1'
#
loop_
_entity.id
_entity.type
_entity.pdbx_description
1 polymer ?
#
loop_
_entity_poly.entity_id
_entity_poly.type
_entity_poly.pdbx_seq_one_letter_code
_entity_poly.pdbx_strand_id
1 'polypeptide(L)'
;MAATPSILQFTPSCAYAPTQGNEFNFSGLYLYHTYVGPNSTQSQIIVKDGIGTLTVNNWVIRDGLSGSSKVIARARGLHIFAGDWHNSFSLVFEDERYV
;
A
#
# COMPACT_ATOMS: atom_id res chain seq x y z
N MET A 1 -8.57 -23.62 18.01
CA MET A 1 -7.74 -22.63 17.31
C MET A 1 -8.62 -21.96 16.25
N ALA A 2 -8.82 -20.65 16.31
CA ALA A 2 -9.58 -19.93 15.28
C ALA A 2 -8.73 -19.87 14.01
N ALA A 3 -9.34 -20.14 12.84
CA ALA A 3 -8.65 -20.02 11.56
C ALA A 3 -8.23 -18.57 11.33
N THR A 4 -6.96 -18.35 10.96
CA THR A 4 -6.50 -17.03 10.53
C THR A 4 -7.28 -16.64 9.28
N PRO A 5 -8.01 -15.52 9.27
CA PRO A 5 -8.76 -15.11 8.09
C PRO A 5 -7.81 -14.91 6.90
N SER A 6 -8.25 -15.34 5.71
CA SER A 6 -7.46 -15.17 4.48
C SER A 6 -7.34 -13.69 4.13
N ILE A 7 -6.11 -13.25 3.87
CA ILE A 7 -5.77 -11.86 3.50
C ILE A 7 -6.31 -11.51 2.10
N LEU A 8 -6.46 -12.53 1.24
CA LEU A 8 -7.06 -12.44 -0.09
C LEU A 8 -8.31 -13.29 -0.18
N GLN A 9 -9.40 -12.70 -0.63
CA GLN A 9 -10.63 -13.42 -0.95
C GLN A 9 -11.07 -13.10 -2.38
N PHE A 10 -11.49 -14.15 -3.10
CA PHE A 10 -12.11 -14.05 -4.41
C PHE A 10 -13.62 -14.19 -4.25
N THR A 11 -14.36 -13.16 -4.62
CA THR A 11 -15.83 -13.22 -4.70
C THR A 11 -16.27 -13.07 -6.16
N PRO A 12 -17.28 -13.84 -6.61
CA PRO A 12 -17.85 -13.62 -7.93
C PRO A 12 -18.41 -12.21 -8.02
N SER A 13 -18.06 -11.45 -9.06
CA SER A 13 -18.76 -10.19 -9.34
C SER A 13 -20.24 -10.52 -9.55
N CYS A 14 -21.13 -9.75 -8.91
CA CYS A 14 -22.58 -9.91 -8.94
C CYS A 14 -23.09 -10.38 -10.32
N ALA A 15 -23.88 -11.46 -10.37
CA ALA A 15 -24.33 -12.10 -11.63
C ALA A 15 -25.16 -11.19 -12.57
N TYR A 16 -25.52 -9.99 -12.11
CA TYR A 16 -26.29 -8.97 -12.84
C TYR A 16 -25.50 -7.67 -13.07
N ALA A 17 -24.19 -7.64 -12.80
CA ALA A 17 -23.36 -6.49 -13.11
C ALA A 17 -23.07 -6.42 -14.63
N PRO A 18 -23.00 -5.22 -15.24
CA PRO A 18 -22.67 -5.06 -16.66
C PRO A 18 -21.21 -5.45 -17.00
N THR A 19 -20.42 -5.88 -16.02
CA THR A 19 -19.04 -6.34 -16.17
C THR A 19 -18.86 -7.67 -15.46
N GLN A 20 -18.32 -8.66 -16.17
CA GLN A 20 -17.89 -9.94 -15.62
C GLN A 20 -16.46 -9.80 -15.09
N GLY A 21 -16.21 -10.12 -13.83
CA GLY A 21 -14.88 -10.04 -13.24
C GLY A 21 -14.74 -10.78 -11.91
N ASN A 22 -13.51 -10.91 -11.44
CA ASN A 22 -13.21 -11.35 -10.09
C ASN A 22 -13.11 -10.13 -9.18
N GLU A 23 -13.77 -10.17 -8.04
CA GLU A 23 -13.56 -9.18 -6.98
C GLU A 23 -12.43 -9.65 -6.07
N PHE A 24 -11.44 -8.78 -5.88
CA PHE A 24 -10.31 -9.02 -4.99
C PHE A 24 -10.51 -8.24 -3.70
N ASN A 25 -10.78 -8.95 -2.63
CA ASN A 25 -10.91 -8.37 -1.30
C ASN A 25 -9.58 -8.50 -0.54
N PHE A 26 -8.94 -7.35 -0.28
CA PHE A 26 -7.74 -7.24 0.53
C PHE A 26 -8.11 -6.72 1.92
N SER A 27 -7.79 -7.49 2.97
CA SER A 27 -8.06 -7.09 4.35
C SER A 27 -6.86 -7.32 5.26
N GLY A 28 -6.76 -6.57 6.36
CA GLY A 28 -5.66 -6.70 7.31
C GLY A 28 -4.31 -6.25 6.76
N LEU A 29 -4.30 -5.32 5.80
CA LEU A 29 -3.07 -4.76 5.25
C LEU A 29 -2.73 -3.43 5.90
N TYR A 30 -1.44 -3.23 6.18
CA TYR A 30 -0.94 -2.06 6.88
C TYR A 30 0.19 -1.41 6.09
N LEU A 31 0.00 -0.13 5.71
CA LEU A 31 0.97 0.69 5.00
C LEU A 31 1.88 1.42 5.98
N TYR A 32 3.20 1.31 5.82
CA TYR A 32 4.19 1.88 6.73
C TYR A 32 4.98 3.02 6.07
N HIS A 33 4.88 4.21 6.66
CA HIS A 33 5.61 5.40 6.25
C HIS A 33 6.87 5.56 7.11
N THR A 34 7.95 4.86 6.77
CA THR A 34 9.23 5.04 7.46
C THR A 34 9.93 6.26 6.87
N TYR A 35 9.66 7.44 7.43
CA TYR A 35 10.18 8.73 6.95
C TYR A 35 11.65 8.96 7.31
N VAL A 36 12.08 8.54 8.50
CA VAL A 36 13.41 8.85 9.06
C VAL A 36 14.11 7.56 9.46
N GLY A 37 15.44 7.56 9.36
CA GLY A 37 16.31 6.48 9.84
C GLY A 37 16.95 5.67 8.70
N PRO A 38 17.79 4.68 9.05
CA PRO A 38 18.58 3.92 8.09
C PRO A 38 17.75 3.11 7.10
N ASN A 39 16.48 2.84 7.44
CA ASN A 39 15.52 2.12 6.61
C ASN A 39 14.43 3.05 6.06
N SER A 40 14.76 4.32 5.80
CA SER A 40 13.80 5.24 5.18
C SER A 40 13.28 4.66 3.87
N THR A 41 11.98 4.74 3.68
CA THR A 41 11.26 4.24 2.51
C THR A 41 10.85 5.36 1.57
N GLN A 42 11.32 6.58 1.83
CA GLN A 42 10.99 7.75 1.06
C GLN A 42 12.13 8.77 1.04
N SER A 43 12.13 9.60 0.00
CA SER A 43 13.10 10.69 -0.15
C SER A 43 12.41 11.94 -0.66
N GLN A 44 12.64 13.08 -0.01
CA GLN A 44 12.23 14.36 -0.55
C GLN A 44 13.07 14.69 -1.78
N ILE A 45 12.42 15.11 -2.86
CA ILE A 45 13.06 15.50 -4.11
C ILE A 45 12.87 16.98 -4.43
N ILE A 46 11.81 17.59 -3.89
CA ILE A 46 11.65 19.05 -3.86
C ILE A 46 11.38 19.42 -2.40
N VAL A 47 12.32 20.16 -1.81
CA VAL A 47 12.23 20.63 -0.43
C VAL A 47 11.74 22.07 -0.43
N LYS A 48 10.57 22.29 0.17
CA LYS A 48 10.00 23.61 0.43
C LYS A 48 9.48 23.62 1.86
N ASP A 49 9.45 24.80 2.49
CA ASP A 49 8.76 24.97 3.76
C ASP A 49 7.25 25.08 3.49
N GLY A 50 6.60 23.92 3.29
CA GLY A 50 5.15 23.81 3.07
C GLY A 50 4.75 23.39 1.66
N ILE A 51 3.85 24.16 1.03
CA ILE A 51 3.20 23.81 -0.25
C ILE A 51 4.24 23.55 -1.35
N GLY A 52 4.07 22.44 -2.05
CA GLY A 52 4.95 21.99 -3.13
C GLY A 52 6.12 21.13 -2.69
N THR A 53 6.18 20.74 -1.40
CA THR A 53 7.10 19.66 -0.97
C THR A 53 6.72 18.37 -1.69
N LEU A 54 7.67 17.77 -2.38
CA LEU A 54 7.46 16.54 -3.15
C LEU A 54 8.43 15.46 -2.67
N THR A 55 7.88 14.28 -2.42
CA THR A 55 8.61 13.12 -1.89
C THR A 55 8.29 11.91 -2.76
N VAL A 56 9.32 11.15 -3.14
CA VAL A 56 9.15 9.82 -3.76
C VAL A 56 9.13 8.75 -2.68
N ASN A 57 8.31 7.71 -2.86
CA ASN A 57 8.14 6.66 -1.87
C ASN A 57 8.20 5.24 -2.46
N ASN A 58 8.66 4.33 -1.62
CA ASN A 58 8.66 2.88 -1.77
C ASN A 58 8.21 2.26 -0.44
N TRP A 59 6.99 2.60 -0.02
CA TRP A 59 6.45 2.26 1.29
C TRP A 59 6.13 0.78 1.41
N VAL A 60 6.42 0.22 2.57
CA VAL A 60 6.22 -1.20 2.86
C VAL A 60 4.76 -1.44 3.25
N ILE A 61 4.15 -2.50 2.71
CA ILE A 61 2.84 -2.98 3.12
C ILE A 61 2.98 -4.38 3.72
N ARG A 62 2.45 -4.54 4.94
CA ARG A 62 2.51 -5.78 5.70
C ARG A 62 1.13 -6.38 5.94
N ASP A 63 1.12 -7.68 6.22
CA ASP A 63 -0.07 -8.44 6.62
C ASP A 63 -0.36 -8.41 8.13
N GLY A 64 0.28 -7.49 8.86
CA GLY A 64 0.05 -7.29 10.29
C GLY A 64 0.79 -6.09 10.84
N LEU A 65 0.47 -5.75 12.11
CA LEU A 65 0.98 -4.57 12.78
C LEU A 65 2.44 -4.69 13.28
N SER A 66 2.97 -5.90 13.39
CA SER A 66 4.32 -6.14 13.92
C SER A 66 5.39 -5.67 12.94
N GLY A 67 6.50 -5.14 13.47
CA GLY A 67 7.72 -4.91 12.69
C GLY A 67 8.35 -6.19 12.10
N SER A 68 7.88 -7.36 12.53
CA SER A 68 8.24 -8.67 11.97
C SER A 68 7.19 -9.25 11.01
N SER A 69 6.03 -8.60 10.83
CA SER A 69 4.99 -9.05 9.90
C SER A 69 5.49 -9.05 8.46
N LYS A 70 4.97 -9.96 7.65
CA LYS A 70 5.48 -10.24 6.30
C LYS A 70 5.21 -9.05 5.40
N VAL A 71 6.19 -8.66 4.60
CA VAL A 71 5.99 -7.69 3.51
C VAL A 71 5.31 -8.41 2.37
N ILE A 72 4.12 -7.94 1.98
CA ILE A 72 3.32 -8.56 0.91
C ILE A 72 3.22 -7.69 -0.34
N ALA A 73 3.46 -6.38 -0.19
CA ALA A 73 3.44 -5.42 -1.28
C ALA A 73 4.23 -4.16 -0.91
N ARG A 74 4.44 -3.30 -1.91
CA ARG A 74 4.95 -1.94 -1.71
C ARG A 74 4.11 -0.92 -2.45
N ALA A 75 3.86 0.23 -1.82
CA ALA A 75 3.31 1.41 -2.47
C ALA A 75 4.44 2.25 -3.06
N ARG A 76 4.60 2.17 -4.39
CA ARG A 76 5.67 2.84 -5.15
C ARG A 76 5.12 4.03 -5.91
N GLY A 77 5.64 5.22 -5.65
CA GLY A 77 5.15 6.44 -6.27
C GLY A 77 5.66 7.70 -5.58
N LEU A 78 4.77 8.66 -5.37
CA LEU A 78 5.07 9.95 -4.77
C LEU A 78 3.92 10.49 -3.92
N HIS A 79 4.25 11.47 -3.09
CA HIS A 79 3.28 12.33 -2.44
C HIS A 79 3.74 13.80 -2.44
N ILE A 80 2.79 14.71 -2.62
CA ILE A 80 3.01 16.15 -2.69
C ILE A 80 2.13 16.88 -1.68
N PHE A 81 2.68 17.90 -1.01
CA PHE A 81 1.93 18.74 -0.08
C PHE A 81 1.27 19.88 -0.85
N ALA A 82 -0.06 19.86 -0.94
CA ALA A 82 -0.86 20.85 -1.68
C ALA A 82 -1.87 21.60 -0.79
N GLY A 83 -1.60 21.65 0.52
CA GLY A 83 -2.56 22.00 1.57
C GLY A 83 -2.81 20.79 2.48
N ASP A 84 -2.92 19.62 1.86
CA ASP A 84 -2.84 18.28 2.46
C ASP A 84 -1.90 17.39 1.62
N TRP A 85 -1.58 16.20 2.12
CA TRP A 85 -0.78 15.23 1.38
C TRP A 85 -1.63 14.49 0.32
N HIS A 86 -1.37 14.80 -0.95
CA HIS A 86 -1.88 14.01 -2.07
C HIS A 86 -0.91 12.89 -2.40
N ASN A 87 -1.43 11.67 -2.59
CA ASN A 87 -0.64 10.46 -2.81
C ASN A 87 -0.98 9.85 -4.18
N SER A 88 0.05 9.53 -4.96
CA SER A 88 -0.09 8.80 -6.22
C SER A 88 0.93 7.68 -6.24
N PHE A 89 0.46 6.43 -6.21
CA PHE A 89 1.33 5.26 -6.19
C PHE A 89 0.64 4.04 -6.80
N SER A 90 1.45 3.08 -7.22
CA SER A 90 1.01 1.73 -7.56
C SER A 90 1.28 0.80 -6.38
N LEU A 91 0.33 -0.11 -6.12
CA LEU A 91 0.55 -1.26 -5.26
C LEU A 91 1.29 -2.33 -6.07
N VAL A 92 2.51 -2.64 -5.67
CA VAL A 92 3.32 -3.71 -6.28
C VAL A 92 3.39 -4.86 -5.30
N PHE A 93 2.64 -5.93 -5.56
CA PHE A 93 2.67 -7.13 -4.73
C PHE A 93 4.00 -7.88 -4.92
N GLU A 94 4.56 -8.35 -3.82
CA GLU A 94 5.83 -9.11 -3.79
C GLU A 94 5.59 -10.57 -3.34
N ASP A 95 4.39 -10.87 -2.82
CA ASP A 95 3.98 -12.21 -2.41
C ASP A 95 3.35 -12.96 -3.60
N GLU A 96 3.84 -14.17 -3.87
CA GLU A 96 3.42 -15.03 -4.99
C GLU A 96 1.90 -15.31 -5.04
N ARG A 97 1.17 -15.13 -3.93
CA ARG A 97 -0.29 -15.26 -3.90
C ARG A 97 -1.01 -14.19 -4.71
N TYR A 98 -0.30 -13.16 -5.18
CA TYR A 98 -0.85 -11.97 -5.84
C TYR A 98 -0.14 -11.61 -7.16
N VAL A 99 0.77 -12.46 -7.64
CA VAL A 99 1.53 -12.30 -8.89
C VAL A 99 1.01 -13.26 -9.94
#